data_AF-A0A497K4M6-F1
#
_entry.id   AF-A0A497K4M6-F1
#
_cell.length_a   1.000
_cell.length_b   1.000
_cell.length_c   1.000
_cell.angle_alpha   90.00
_cell.angle_beta   90.00
_cell.angle_gamma   90.00
#
_symmetry.space_group_name_H-M   'P 1'
#
loop_
_entity.id
_entity.type
_entity.pdbx_description
1 polymer ?
#
loop_
_entity_poly.entity_id
_entity_poly.type
_entity_poly.pdbx_seq_one_letter_code
_entity_poly.pdbx_strand_id
1 'polypeptide(L)'
;MTFDIAKAMNLNVTYGWLIVDVLPNSPADKAGLRGGNKIVDIGGVAVKIGGDVIIMVNGTRIRNGDDLSTYLERNTMPNQKVQITVIRSGQMLNVTLTLGVRPTAS
;
A
#
# COMPACT_ATOMS: atom_id res chain seq x y z
N MET A 1 -0.27 1.46 -9.34
CA MET A 1 0.41 0.23 -9.82
C MET A 1 0.25 0.17 -11.32
N THR A 2 1.23 -0.35 -12.06
CA THR A 2 1.14 -0.52 -13.53
C THR A 2 0.80 -1.98 -13.89
N PHE A 3 0.45 -2.23 -15.15
CA PHE A 3 0.20 -3.58 -15.66
C PHE A 3 1.42 -4.50 -15.51
N ASP A 4 2.62 -4.00 -15.84
CA ASP A 4 3.83 -4.82 -15.77
C ASP A 4 4.19 -5.23 -14.34
N ILE A 5 3.98 -4.35 -13.36
CA ILE A 5 4.13 -4.68 -11.94
C ILE A 5 3.11 -5.75 -11.51
N ALA A 6 1.85 -5.60 -11.92
CA ALA A 6 0.82 -6.60 -11.62
C ALA A 6 1.17 -7.97 -12.20
N LYS A 7 1.64 -8.00 -13.46
CA LYS A 7 2.09 -9.22 -14.13
C LYS A 7 3.30 -9.84 -13.41
N ALA A 8 4.29 -9.04 -13.04
CA ALA A 8 5.47 -9.51 -12.30
C ALA A 8 5.13 -10.08 -10.92
N MET A 9 4.03 -9.61 -10.31
CA MET A 9 3.51 -10.09 -9.03
C MET A 9 2.42 -11.17 -9.17
N ASN A 10 2.08 -11.58 -10.40
CA ASN A 10 1.00 -12.53 -10.70
C ASN A 10 -0.36 -12.12 -10.09
N LEU A 11 -0.72 -10.84 -10.24
CA LEU A 11 -1.95 -10.27 -9.70
C LEU A 11 -2.98 -10.03 -10.81
N ASN A 12 -4.25 -10.26 -10.49
CA ASN A 12 -5.39 -10.02 -11.39
C ASN A 12 -5.92 -8.58 -11.34
N VAL A 13 -5.27 -7.68 -10.59
CA VAL A 13 -5.61 -6.26 -10.55
C VAL A 13 -4.47 -5.44 -11.09
N THR A 14 -4.79 -4.37 -11.82
CA THR A 14 -3.83 -3.44 -12.43
C THR A 14 -3.87 -2.05 -11.79
N TYR A 15 -4.50 -1.94 -10.62
CA TYR A 15 -4.70 -0.70 -9.87
C TYR A 15 -4.30 -0.89 -8.41
N GLY A 16 -4.17 0.23 -7.69
CA GLY A 16 -3.81 0.27 -6.28
C GLY A 16 -2.41 0.83 -6.07
N TRP A 17 -1.96 0.76 -4.83
CA TRP A 17 -0.68 1.29 -4.40
C TRP A 17 0.21 0.19 -3.82
N LEU A 18 1.33 -0.10 -4.50
CA LEU A 18 2.29 -1.11 -4.07
C LEU A 18 3.12 -0.55 -2.91
N ILE A 19 3.14 -1.26 -1.79
CA ILE A 19 4.03 -0.96 -0.66
C ILE A 19 5.42 -1.52 -0.99
N VAL A 20 6.36 -0.63 -1.31
CA VAL A 20 7.75 -0.99 -1.58
C VAL A 20 8.54 -1.25 -0.30
N ASP A 21 8.28 -0.47 0.76
CA ASP A 21 8.96 -0.56 2.04
C ASP A 21 8.01 -0.23 3.19
N VAL A 22 8.30 -0.81 4.35
CA VAL A 22 7.61 -0.53 5.61
C VAL A 22 8.68 -0.21 6.64
N LEU A 23 8.59 0.98 7.25
CA LEU A 23 9.55 1.40 8.26
C LEU A 23 9.35 0.60 9.55
N PRO A 24 10.42 0.08 10.18
CA PRO A 24 10.31 -0.61 11.46
C PRO A 24 9.65 0.25 12.53
N ASN A 25 8.81 -0.36 13.37
CA ASN A 25 8.03 0.27 14.44
C ASN A 25 7.01 1.34 13.99
N SER A 26 6.83 1.52 12.68
CA SER A 26 5.81 2.40 12.13
C SER A 26 4.40 1.87 12.37
N PRO A 27 3.35 2.69 12.21
CA PRO A 27 1.98 2.19 12.24
C PRO A 27 1.72 1.04 11.27
N ALA A 28 2.26 1.12 10.05
CA ALA A 28 2.12 0.10 9.02
C ALA A 28 2.77 -1.24 9.45
N ASP A 29 3.96 -1.17 10.05
CA ASP A 29 4.67 -2.34 10.59
C ASP A 29 3.89 -3.00 11.73
N LYS A 30 3.41 -2.21 12.68
CA LYS A 30 2.58 -2.67 13.81
C LYS A 30 1.26 -3.30 13.37
N ALA A 31 0.69 -2.83 12.27
CA ALA A 31 -0.50 -3.42 11.65
C ALA A 31 -0.18 -4.67 10.82
N GLY A 32 1.10 -5.00 10.61
CA GLY A 32 1.53 -6.16 9.84
C GLY A 32 1.43 -6.00 8.33
N LEU A 33 1.43 -4.76 7.82
CA LEU A 33 1.62 -4.48 6.39
C LEU A 33 3.03 -4.88 5.97
N ARG A 34 3.19 -5.32 4.72
CA ARG A 34 4.46 -5.84 4.21
C ARG A 34 4.98 -5.03 3.03
N GLY A 35 6.23 -4.62 3.12
CA GLY A 35 6.98 -4.07 1.99
C GLY A 35 7.47 -5.17 1.05
N GLY A 36 8.00 -4.75 -0.09
CA GLY A 36 8.62 -5.65 -1.06
C GLY A 36 9.86 -6.34 -0.48
N ASN A 37 10.14 -7.53 -0.98
CA ASN A 37 11.27 -8.37 -0.57
C ASN A 37 12.18 -8.79 -1.74
N LYS A 38 11.82 -8.41 -2.97
CA LYS A 38 12.56 -8.76 -4.19
C LYS A 38 12.64 -7.54 -5.10
N ILE A 39 13.81 -7.28 -5.66
CA ILE A 39 13.98 -6.28 -6.71
C ILE A 39 13.89 -6.98 -8.07
N VAL A 40 13.16 -6.38 -9.01
CA VAL A 40 13.04 -6.83 -10.40
C VAL A 40 13.23 -5.65 -11.33
N ASP A 41 13.80 -5.89 -12.50
CA ASP A 41 13.82 -4.90 -13.59
C ASP A 41 12.48 -4.95 -14.33
N ILE A 42 11.82 -3.79 -14.44
CA ILE A 42 10.59 -3.62 -15.21
C ILE A 42 10.80 -2.42 -16.13
N GLY A 43 11.05 -2.69 -17.42
CA GLY A 43 11.27 -1.65 -18.41
C GLY A 43 12.50 -0.79 -18.15
N GLY A 44 13.59 -1.39 -17.63
CA GLY A 44 14.83 -0.68 -17.29
C GLY A 44 14.79 0.04 -15.93
N VAL A 45 13.72 -0.14 -15.15
CA VAL A 45 13.57 0.43 -13.81
C VAL A 45 13.61 -0.69 -12.78
N ALA A 46 14.52 -0.59 -11.82
CA ALA A 46 14.56 -1.47 -10.67
C ALA A 46 13.38 -1.18 -9.72
N VAL A 47 12.46 -2.13 -9.59
CA VAL A 47 11.26 -2.01 -8.74
C VAL A 47 11.30 -3.08 -7.66
N LYS A 48 11.07 -2.67 -6.40
CA LYS A 48 10.91 -3.59 -5.28
C LYS A 48 9.48 -4.11 -5.21
N ILE A 49 9.30 -5.42 -5.35
CA ILE A 49 8.01 -6.12 -5.40
C ILE A 49 7.90 -7.18 -4.29
N GLY A 50 6.74 -7.84 -4.21
CA GLY A 50 6.47 -8.92 -3.24
C GLY A 50 5.80 -8.45 -1.94
N GLY A 51 5.55 -7.14 -1.83
CA GLY A 51 4.81 -6.53 -0.72
C GLY A 51 3.30 -6.55 -0.94
N ASP A 52 2.60 -5.83 -0.08
CA ASP A 52 1.16 -5.62 -0.17
C ASP A 52 0.80 -4.59 -1.24
N VAL A 53 -0.33 -4.78 -1.90
CA VAL A 53 -0.94 -3.76 -2.78
C VAL A 53 -2.21 -3.24 -2.12
N ILE A 54 -2.23 -1.97 -1.72
CA ILE A 54 -3.41 -1.32 -1.14
C ILE A 54 -4.43 -1.08 -2.24
N ILE A 55 -5.65 -1.58 -2.05
CA ILE A 55 -6.76 -1.44 -3.00
C ILE A 55 -7.97 -0.70 -2.43
N MET A 56 -8.13 -0.65 -1.10
CA MET A 56 -9.21 0.10 -0.45
C MET A 56 -8.80 0.63 0.94
N VAL A 57 -9.44 1.72 1.37
CA VAL A 57 -9.41 2.21 2.74
C VAL A 57 -10.85 2.49 3.19
N ASN A 58 -11.30 1.84 4.27
CA ASN A 58 -12.69 1.89 4.79
C ASN A 58 -13.74 1.72 3.67
N GLY A 59 -13.53 0.76 2.77
CA GLY A 59 -14.43 0.51 1.63
C GLY A 59 -14.29 1.48 0.46
N THR A 60 -13.54 2.58 0.59
CA THR A 60 -13.24 3.48 -0.52
C THR A 60 -12.12 2.91 -1.38
N ARG A 61 -12.39 2.73 -2.67
CA ARG A 61 -11.43 2.22 -3.65
C ARG A 61 -10.24 3.18 -3.82
N ILE A 62 -9.03 2.61 -3.82
CA ILE A 62 -7.77 3.31 -4.08
C ILE A 62 -7.20 2.81 -5.40
N ARG A 63 -7.10 3.67 -6.42
CA ARG A 63 -6.60 3.29 -7.75
C ARG A 63 -5.10 3.52 -7.91
N ASN A 64 -4.53 4.49 -7.20
CA ASN A 64 -3.12 4.88 -7.27
C ASN A 64 -2.71 5.64 -5.99
N GLY A 65 -1.49 6.20 -5.98
CA GLY A 65 -0.96 6.95 -4.84
C GLY A 65 -1.67 8.29 -4.59
N ASP A 66 -2.19 8.93 -5.63
CA ASP A 66 -2.93 10.19 -5.51
C ASP A 66 -4.27 9.98 -4.83
N ASP A 67 -5.00 8.91 -5.19
CA ASP A 67 -6.23 8.48 -4.52
C ASP A 67 -5.97 8.21 -3.04
N LEU A 68 -4.88 7.51 -2.71
CA LEU A 68 -4.51 7.20 -1.33
C LEU A 68 -4.20 8.48 -0.54
N SER A 69 -3.36 9.36 -1.08
CA SER A 69 -2.97 10.62 -0.44
C SER A 69 -4.18 11.52 -0.23
N THR A 70 -5.02 11.68 -1.26
CA THR A 70 -6.27 12.45 -1.20
C THR A 70 -7.23 11.89 -0.16
N TYR A 71 -7.38 10.55 -0.12
CA TYR A 71 -8.26 9.92 0.86
C TYR A 71 -7.79 10.21 2.29
N LEU A 72 -6.51 9.98 2.57
CA LEU A 72 -5.92 10.20 3.90
C LEU A 72 -6.04 11.67 4.33
N GLU A 73 -5.82 12.61 3.42
CA GLU A 73 -5.91 14.04 3.71
C GLU A 73 -7.31 14.53 4.03
N ARG A 74 -8.31 14.04 3.28
CA ARG A 74 -9.68 14.58 3.35
C ARG A 74 -10.58 13.83 4.31
N ASN A 75 -10.28 12.57 4.61
CA ASN A 75 -11.22 11.65 5.28
C ASN A 75 -10.65 11.02 6.55
N THR A 76 -9.42 11.38 6.96
CA THR A 76 -8.80 10.76 8.13
C THR A 76 -8.16 11.76 9.07
N MET A 77 -8.03 11.35 10.33
CA MET A 77 -7.35 12.10 11.39
C MET A 77 -6.24 11.25 12.02
N PRO A 78 -5.22 11.88 12.64
CA PRO A 78 -4.26 11.16 13.45
C PRO A 78 -4.93 10.32 14.55
N ASN A 79 -4.35 9.17 14.87
CA ASN A 79 -4.86 8.17 15.83
C ASN A 79 -6.19 7.49 15.45
N GLN A 80 -6.77 7.82 14.29
CA GLN A 80 -7.94 7.12 13.78
C GLN A 80 -7.59 5.69 13.36
N LYS A 81 -8.47 4.74 13.68
CA LYS A 81 -8.41 3.38 13.12
C LYS A 81 -9.06 3.35 11.74
N VAL A 82 -8.36 2.75 10.79
CA VAL A 82 -8.85 2.51 9.43
C VAL A 82 -8.69 1.04 9.06
N GLN A 83 -9.61 0.52 8.25
CA GLN A 83 -9.48 -0.78 7.61
C GLN A 83 -8.84 -0.59 6.24
N ILE A 84 -7.64 -1.12 6.06
CA ILE A 84 -6.94 -1.18 4.78
C ILE A 84 -7.23 -2.55 4.16
N THR A 85 -7.77 -2.57 2.94
CA THR A 85 -7.85 -3.80 2.15
C THR A 85 -6.63 -3.85 1.24
N VAL A 86 -5.86 -4.93 1.36
CA VAL A 86 -4.66 -5.19 0.54
C VAL A 86 -4.79 -6.46 -0.26
N ILE A 87 -4.00 -6.58 -1.32
CA ILE A 87 -3.70 -7.86 -1.94
C ILE A 87 -2.30 -8.28 -1.51
N ARG A 88 -2.20 -9.46 -0.92
CA ARG A 88 -0.96 -10.10 -0.48
C ARG A 88 -0.88 -11.49 -1.10
N SER A 89 0.16 -11.73 -1.89
CA SER A 89 0.35 -13.04 -2.56
C SER A 89 -0.91 -13.49 -3.34
N GLY A 90 -1.59 -12.55 -4.00
CA GLY A 90 -2.82 -12.80 -4.77
C GLY A 90 -4.11 -12.88 -3.94
N GLN A 91 -4.03 -12.89 -2.60
CA GLN A 91 -5.19 -12.96 -1.72
C GLN A 91 -5.58 -11.58 -1.18
N MET A 92 -6.88 -11.33 -1.09
CA MET A 92 -7.41 -10.10 -0.49
C MET A 92 -7.45 -10.24 1.04
N LEU A 93 -6.84 -9.30 1.75
CA LEU A 93 -6.77 -9.27 3.21
C LEU A 93 -7.25 -7.92 3.74
N ASN A 94 -7.91 -7.93 4.89
CA ASN A 94 -8.27 -6.72 5.63
C ASN A 94 -7.32 -6.55 6.82
N VAL A 95 -6.69 -5.38 6.89
CA VAL A 95 -5.73 -5.01 7.93
C VAL A 95 -6.26 -3.77 8.65
N THR A 96 -6.46 -3.86 9.96
CA THR A 96 -6.81 -2.68 10.76
C THR A 96 -5.54 -1.96 11.20
N LEU A 97 -5.45 -0.68 10.89
CA LEU A 97 -4.31 0.19 11.13
C LEU A 97 -4.76 1.41 11.93
N THR A 98 -4.03 1.77 12.98
CA THR A 98 -4.17 3.09 13.62
C THR A 98 -3.24 4.07 12.91
N LEU A 99 -3.76 5.18 12.39
CA LEU A 99 -2.96 6.18 11.67
C LEU A 99 -2.05 6.98 12.60
N GLY A 100 -0.81 7.23 12.14
CA GLY A 100 0.11 8.15 12.79
C GLY A 100 -0.12 9.60 12.36
N VAL A 101 0.63 10.52 12.96
CA VAL A 101 0.70 11.91 12.52
C VAL A 101 1.57 11.99 11.26
N ARG A 102 1.12 12.74 10.24
CA ARG A 102 1.96 13.05 9.08
C ARG A 102 3.14 13.91 9.54
N PRO A 103 4.40 13.48 9.32
CA PRO A 103 5.54 14.32 9.65
C PRO A 103 5.47 15.65 8.90
N THR A 104 5.73 16.76 9.58
CA THR A 104 5.95 18.04 8.90
C THR A 104 7.28 17.95 8.14
N ALA A 105 7.35 18.53 6.94
CA ALA A 105 8.61 18.66 6.24
C ALA A 105 9.62 19.38 7.17
N SER A 106 10.80 18.77 7.34
CA SER A 106 11.94 19.39 8.02
C SER A 106 12.72 20.26 7.04
#